data_AF-A0A960K2C1-F1
#
_entry.id   AF-A0A960K2C1-F1
#
_cell.length_a   1.000
_cell.length_b   1.000
_cell.length_c   1.000
_cell.angle_alpha   90.00
_cell.angle_beta   90.00
_cell.angle_gamma   90.00
#
_symmetry.space_group_name_H-M   'P 1'
#
loop_
_entity.id
_entity.type
_entity.pdbx_description
1 polymer ?
#
loop_
_entity_poly.entity_id
_entity_poly.type
_entity_poly.pdbx_seq_one_letter_code
_entity_poly.pdbx_strand_id
1 'polypeptide(L)'
;GKNIILVTAGDYDAFDITNGRIVRGGYNPTFNGRIPAGTRVHGALDSANNTYYGVRANNITSVTKLLDLKINAEGQAGTAASGVIVKNASAKVVLDNVTATAGQGVNPTGVLADNNSKVEILNSAISSGTATGAGSDAYGVRALDGSNVTVNGGTIEAAAGVNGNDASAGAPATPAKACDGGNGYAGAFEIIDGIGVQGLGGSSSMAATKAAEAVPSSPRSLSSSPRSTRASWRAGSTGKASRPKSRGIRLKWVLASSTSAGLGKPSRRSRACSR
;
A
#
# COMPACT_ATOMS: atom_id res chain seq x y z
N GLY A 1 43.33 2.63 -4.27
CA GLY A 1 42.60 3.91 -4.15
C GLY A 1 42.05 4.06 -2.74
N LYS A 2 41.93 5.28 -2.21
CA LYS A 2 41.47 5.51 -0.82
C LYS A 2 40.03 4.99 -0.63
N ASN A 3 39.78 4.27 0.47
CA ASN A 3 38.47 3.65 0.74
C ASN A 3 37.46 4.62 1.36
N ILE A 4 37.91 5.82 1.75
CA ILE A 4 37.09 6.82 2.43
C ILE A 4 37.00 8.08 1.56
N ILE A 5 35.77 8.54 1.37
CA ILE A 5 35.38 9.77 0.67
C ILE A 5 34.81 10.71 1.73
N LEU A 6 35.48 11.84 1.95
CA LEU A 6 35.00 12.89 2.85
C LEU A 6 34.27 13.93 2.01
N VAL A 7 33.07 14.30 2.43
CA VAL A 7 32.20 15.21 1.69
C VAL A 7 31.90 16.43 2.55
N THR A 8 32.03 17.60 1.95
CA THR A 8 31.69 18.85 2.62
C THR A 8 30.19 18.97 2.80
N ALA A 9 29.75 19.83 3.71
CA ALA A 9 28.36 20.24 3.78
C ALA A 9 27.98 21.02 2.52
N GLY A 10 26.73 20.88 2.11
CA GLY A 10 26.23 21.38 0.84
C GLY A 10 25.20 20.43 0.24
N ASP A 11 24.76 20.76 -0.96
CA ASP A 11 23.74 20.05 -1.71
C ASP A 11 24.41 19.28 -2.87
N TYR A 12 24.08 18.00 -2.98
CA TYR A 12 24.67 17.06 -3.93
C TYR A 12 23.57 16.30 -4.66
N ASP A 13 23.83 15.93 -5.91
CA ASP A 13 22.93 15.09 -6.68
C ASP A 13 22.95 13.65 -6.19
N ALA A 14 21.94 12.90 -6.61
CA ALA A 14 21.83 11.47 -6.38
C ALA A 14 23.05 10.74 -6.94
N PHE A 15 23.46 9.65 -6.27
CA PHE A 15 24.64 8.91 -6.70
C PHE A 15 24.57 7.41 -6.42
N ASP A 16 25.36 6.68 -7.20
CA ASP A 16 25.64 5.28 -7.01
C ASP A 16 26.90 5.10 -6.16
N ILE A 17 26.78 4.52 -4.97
CA ILE A 17 27.95 4.19 -4.16
C ILE A 17 28.63 2.93 -4.70
N THR A 18 29.93 3.04 -4.91
CA THR A 18 30.74 1.92 -5.40
C THR A 18 31.13 0.96 -4.27
N ASN A 19 31.42 -0.28 -4.65
CA ASN A 19 31.76 -1.36 -3.74
C ASN A 19 32.96 -1.03 -2.81
N GLY A 20 32.82 -1.31 -1.51
CA GLY A 20 33.89 -1.14 -0.52
C GLY A 20 34.20 0.31 -0.15
N ARG A 21 33.32 1.27 -0.46
CA ARG A 21 33.52 2.69 -0.14
C ARG A 21 32.87 3.10 1.16
N ILE A 22 33.47 4.08 1.80
CA ILE A 22 32.92 4.80 2.95
C ILE A 22 32.73 6.25 2.51
N VAL A 23 31.49 6.72 2.47
CA VAL A 23 31.17 8.14 2.23
C VAL A 23 30.76 8.75 3.55
N ARG A 24 31.44 9.82 3.98
CA ARG A 24 31.12 10.56 5.20
C ARG A 24 30.90 12.03 4.89
N GLY A 25 29.70 12.52 5.21
CA GLY A 25 29.33 13.91 5.05
C GLY A 25 29.61 14.80 6.25
N GLY A 26 29.20 16.06 6.11
CA GLY A 26 29.15 17.05 7.17
C GLY A 26 30.44 17.81 7.44
N TYR A 27 31.47 17.67 6.61
CA TYR A 27 32.72 18.43 6.79
C TYR A 27 32.53 19.91 6.40
N ASN A 28 33.25 20.82 7.06
CA ASN A 28 33.37 22.19 6.55
C ASN A 28 34.24 22.23 5.26
N PRO A 29 34.21 23.32 4.48
CA PRO A 29 35.00 23.44 3.24
C PRO A 29 36.51 23.22 3.41
N THR A 30 37.02 23.42 4.62
CA THR A 30 38.44 23.25 4.98
C THR A 30 38.78 21.86 5.54
N PHE A 31 37.79 20.96 5.65
CA PHE A 31 37.91 19.60 6.22
C PHE A 31 38.56 19.51 7.61
N ASN A 32 38.57 20.60 8.38
CA ASN A 32 39.16 20.66 9.73
C ASN A 32 38.10 20.56 10.84
N GLY A 33 36.83 20.37 10.48
CA GLY A 33 35.74 20.19 11.42
C GLY A 33 34.46 19.72 10.74
N ARG A 34 33.45 19.36 11.57
CA ARG A 34 32.10 19.05 11.11
C ARG A 34 31.15 20.21 11.38
N ILE A 35 30.14 20.39 10.53
CA ILE A 35 29.14 21.46 10.67
C ILE A 35 27.70 20.93 10.67
N PRO A 36 26.77 21.58 11.38
CA PRO A 36 25.39 21.08 11.56
C PRO A 36 24.54 21.05 10.28
N ALA A 37 24.83 21.93 9.31
CA ALA A 37 24.11 21.97 8.03
C ALA A 37 24.10 20.58 7.37
N GLY A 38 25.22 19.85 7.48
CA GLY A 38 25.38 18.49 6.97
C GLY A 38 25.50 18.42 5.45
N THR A 39 25.70 17.22 4.94
CA THR A 39 25.70 16.93 3.50
C THR A 39 24.32 16.47 3.09
N ARG A 40 23.69 17.18 2.14
CA ARG A 40 22.37 16.85 1.60
C ARG A 40 22.51 16.19 0.24
N VAL A 41 21.74 15.13 0.02
CA VAL A 41 21.66 14.41 -1.25
C VAL A 41 20.23 14.57 -1.76
N HIS A 42 20.12 15.19 -2.93
CA HIS A 42 18.88 15.39 -3.67
C HIS A 42 18.66 14.25 -4.64
N GLY A 43 17.44 13.74 -4.68
CA GLY A 43 17.14 12.57 -5.49
C GLY A 43 16.98 12.89 -6.96
N ALA A 44 17.15 11.86 -7.77
CA ALA A 44 16.91 11.93 -9.20
C ALA A 44 16.06 10.74 -9.65
N LEU A 45 15.33 10.92 -10.76
CA LEU A 45 14.61 9.85 -11.41
C LEU A 45 15.61 8.92 -12.12
N ASP A 46 15.64 7.65 -11.73
CA ASP A 46 16.21 6.61 -12.57
C ASP A 46 15.20 6.25 -13.66
N SER A 47 15.36 6.84 -14.84
CA SER A 47 14.49 6.60 -15.99
C SER A 47 14.46 5.13 -16.44
N ALA A 48 15.50 4.34 -16.16
CA ALA A 48 15.53 2.93 -16.56
C ALA A 48 14.61 2.06 -15.69
N ASN A 49 14.45 2.43 -14.42
CA ASN A 49 13.64 1.69 -13.44
C ASN A 49 12.38 2.45 -13.00
N ASN A 50 12.11 3.61 -13.60
CA ASN A 50 11.03 4.53 -13.26
C ASN A 50 10.89 4.73 -11.73
N THR A 51 12.01 5.00 -11.07
CA THR A 51 12.09 5.12 -9.60
C THR A 51 12.97 6.29 -9.22
N TYR A 52 12.47 7.18 -8.36
CA TYR A 52 13.28 8.22 -7.73
C TYR A 52 14.18 7.64 -6.65
N TYR A 53 15.45 8.05 -6.62
CA TYR A 53 16.39 7.63 -5.60
C TYR A 53 17.35 8.74 -5.18
N GLY A 54 17.78 8.73 -3.91
CA GLY A 54 18.86 9.59 -3.44
C GLY A 54 20.22 8.90 -3.49
N VAL A 55 20.33 7.69 -2.93
CA VAL A 55 21.55 6.89 -3.01
C VAL A 55 21.24 5.46 -3.39
N ARG A 56 22.01 4.89 -4.31
CA ARG A 56 21.89 3.48 -4.69
C ARG A 56 23.18 2.72 -4.50
N ALA A 57 23.08 1.56 -3.87
CA ALA A 57 24.17 0.63 -3.63
C ALA A 57 23.85 -0.68 -4.35
N ASN A 58 24.48 -0.90 -5.51
CA ASN A 58 24.23 -2.08 -6.34
C ASN A 58 25.47 -2.98 -6.38
N ASN A 59 25.28 -4.29 -6.32
CA ASN A 59 26.33 -5.31 -6.45
C ASN A 59 27.47 -5.15 -5.41
N ILE A 60 27.10 -4.95 -4.14
CA ILE A 60 28.05 -4.72 -3.05
C ILE A 60 28.57 -6.06 -2.50
N THR A 61 29.87 -6.29 -2.63
CA THR A 61 30.59 -7.50 -2.19
C THR A 61 31.63 -7.23 -1.10
N SER A 62 31.88 -5.96 -0.78
CA SER A 62 32.71 -5.49 0.33
C SER A 62 31.92 -4.50 1.16
N VAL A 63 32.22 -4.40 2.48
CA VAL A 63 31.48 -3.51 3.37
C VAL A 63 31.53 -2.07 2.87
N THR A 64 30.36 -1.49 2.64
CA THR A 64 30.17 -0.12 2.15
C THR A 64 29.41 0.67 3.22
N LYS A 65 29.78 1.94 3.45
CA LYS A 65 29.18 2.76 4.51
C LYS A 65 28.79 4.15 4.02
N LEU A 66 27.63 4.61 4.46
CA LEU A 66 27.12 5.97 4.32
C LEU A 66 27.02 6.57 5.72
N LEU A 67 27.68 7.70 5.96
CA LEU A 67 27.74 8.34 7.27
C LEU A 67 27.43 9.82 7.20
N ASP A 68 26.68 10.31 8.20
CA ASP A 68 26.44 11.75 8.39
C ASP A 68 25.80 12.43 7.15
N LEU A 69 24.87 11.73 6.47
CA LEU A 69 24.18 12.21 5.26
C LEU A 69 22.71 12.51 5.53
N LYS A 70 22.16 13.49 4.82
CA LYS A 70 20.71 13.77 4.74
C LYS A 70 20.24 13.50 3.32
N ILE A 71 19.53 12.41 3.10
CA ILE A 71 19.13 11.89 1.80
C ILE A 71 17.64 12.12 1.63
N ASN A 72 17.26 12.75 0.53
CA ASN A 72 15.87 12.88 0.10
C ASN A 72 15.78 12.45 -1.36
N ALA A 73 15.02 11.40 -1.66
CA ALA A 73 14.85 10.98 -3.06
C ALA A 73 13.98 11.96 -3.88
N GLU A 74 13.31 12.92 -3.23
CA GLU A 74 12.50 13.95 -3.88
C GLU A 74 11.45 13.37 -4.83
N GLY A 75 10.93 12.19 -4.46
CA GLY A 75 9.98 11.46 -5.27
C GLY A 75 8.72 12.25 -5.57
N GLN A 76 8.14 11.95 -6.73
CA GLN A 76 6.95 12.60 -7.25
C GLN A 76 5.77 11.66 -7.33
N ALA A 77 4.56 12.23 -7.29
CA ALA A 77 3.32 11.47 -7.35
C ALA A 77 3.24 10.62 -8.63
N GLY A 78 2.75 9.39 -8.49
CA GLY A 78 2.58 8.46 -9.63
C GLY A 78 3.84 7.66 -10.01
N THR A 79 5.00 7.96 -9.42
CA THR A 79 6.26 7.24 -9.68
C THR A 79 6.77 6.60 -8.40
N ALA A 80 7.43 5.44 -8.51
CA ALA A 80 8.06 4.82 -7.34
C ALA A 80 9.17 5.72 -6.77
N ALA A 81 9.38 5.67 -5.46
CA ALA A 81 10.42 6.47 -4.82
C ALA A 81 11.09 5.70 -3.68
N SER A 82 12.40 5.81 -3.57
CA SER A 82 13.15 5.21 -2.47
C SER A 82 14.33 6.08 -2.04
N GLY A 83 14.40 6.47 -0.77
CA GLY A 83 15.51 7.29 -0.24
C GLY A 83 16.87 6.65 -0.52
N VAL A 84 17.04 5.43 -0.03
CA VAL A 84 18.21 4.58 -0.29
C VAL A 84 17.76 3.26 -0.91
N ILE A 85 18.38 2.87 -2.03
CA ILE A 85 18.18 1.57 -2.68
C ILE A 85 19.42 0.72 -2.48
N VAL A 86 19.27 -0.47 -1.91
CA VAL A 86 20.33 -1.48 -1.80
C VAL A 86 19.89 -2.73 -2.54
N LYS A 87 20.62 -3.09 -3.60
CA LYS A 87 20.29 -4.23 -4.45
C LYS A 87 21.52 -5.11 -4.69
N ASN A 88 21.33 -6.43 -4.68
CA ASN A 88 22.41 -7.40 -4.93
C ASN A 88 23.61 -7.24 -3.96
N ALA A 89 23.37 -6.86 -2.70
CA ALA A 89 24.43 -6.61 -1.73
C ALA A 89 24.72 -7.83 -0.84
N SER A 90 25.62 -8.71 -1.31
CA SER A 90 26.03 -9.90 -0.55
C SER A 90 26.88 -9.56 0.68
N ALA A 91 27.56 -8.41 0.65
CA ALA A 91 28.19 -7.77 1.81
C ALA A 91 27.31 -6.66 2.40
N LYS A 92 27.61 -6.29 3.63
CA LYS A 92 26.81 -5.35 4.41
C LYS A 92 26.97 -3.91 3.89
N VAL A 93 25.84 -3.23 3.66
CA VAL A 93 25.77 -1.77 3.52
C VAL A 93 25.34 -1.16 4.85
N VAL A 94 26.12 -0.21 5.37
CA VAL A 94 25.87 0.43 6.67
C VAL A 94 25.42 1.86 6.48
N LEU A 95 24.29 2.23 7.09
CA LEU A 95 23.83 3.62 7.23
C LEU A 95 24.07 4.02 8.70
N ASP A 96 24.92 5.02 8.94
CA ASP A 96 25.24 5.47 10.31
C ASP A 96 25.05 6.97 10.45
N ASN A 97 24.16 7.38 11.36
CA ASN A 97 23.73 8.78 11.51
C ASN A 97 23.25 9.38 10.17
N VAL A 98 22.46 8.61 9.42
CA VAL A 98 21.87 9.03 8.15
C VAL A 98 20.41 9.41 8.38
N THR A 99 19.97 10.51 7.78
CA THR A 99 18.54 10.78 7.59
C THR A 99 18.17 10.40 6.17
N ALA A 100 17.13 9.60 5.95
CA ALA A 100 16.69 9.20 4.60
C ALA A 100 15.16 9.29 4.46
N THR A 101 14.70 9.89 3.36
CA THR A 101 13.28 9.93 2.99
C THR A 101 13.10 9.73 1.49
N ALA A 102 11.99 9.13 1.07
CA ALA A 102 11.68 8.97 -0.34
C ALA A 102 11.02 10.21 -0.97
N GLY A 103 10.50 11.15 -0.17
CA GLY A 103 9.64 12.22 -0.69
C GLY A 103 8.21 11.75 -0.89
N GLN A 104 7.63 11.89 -2.09
CA GLN A 104 6.31 11.35 -2.42
C GLN A 104 6.44 10.24 -3.46
N GLY A 105 5.42 9.39 -3.62
CA GLY A 105 5.43 8.43 -4.73
C GLY A 105 4.46 7.28 -4.57
N VAL A 106 4.54 6.33 -5.48
CA VAL A 106 3.88 5.02 -5.38
C VAL A 106 4.78 4.13 -4.52
N ASN A 107 4.25 3.59 -3.43
CA ASN A 107 5.00 2.76 -2.50
C ASN A 107 6.31 3.41 -1.99
N PRO A 108 6.31 4.68 -1.55
CA PRO A 108 7.52 5.41 -1.20
C PRO A 108 8.20 4.74 -0.01
N THR A 109 9.50 4.52 -0.15
CA THR A 109 10.28 3.71 0.78
C THR A 109 11.51 4.45 1.30
N GLY A 110 11.68 4.60 2.61
CA GLY A 110 12.87 5.26 3.15
C GLY A 110 14.17 4.51 2.80
N VAL A 111 14.21 3.21 3.11
CA VAL A 111 15.28 2.29 2.72
C VAL A 111 14.70 1.02 2.09
N LEU A 112 15.05 0.75 0.84
CA LEU A 112 14.69 -0.45 0.11
C LEU A 112 15.90 -1.39 0.04
N ALA A 113 15.77 -2.60 0.59
CA ALA A 113 16.75 -3.68 0.45
C ALA A 113 16.13 -4.80 -0.40
N ASP A 114 16.76 -5.12 -1.52
CA ASP A 114 16.22 -6.01 -2.55
C ASP A 114 17.27 -7.02 -3.06
N ASN A 115 16.80 -8.18 -3.50
CA ASN A 115 17.59 -9.30 -4.03
C ASN A 115 18.78 -9.73 -3.14
N ASN A 116 18.47 -10.42 -2.03
CA ASN A 116 19.43 -10.99 -1.08
C ASN A 116 20.46 -9.97 -0.53
N SER A 117 20.00 -8.74 -0.28
CA SER A 117 20.82 -7.63 0.22
C SER A 117 20.93 -7.59 1.73
N LYS A 118 22.06 -7.10 2.26
CA LYS A 118 22.29 -6.93 3.70
C LYS A 118 22.47 -5.45 4.06
N VAL A 119 21.58 -4.91 4.89
CA VAL A 119 21.65 -3.52 5.35
C VAL A 119 21.71 -3.46 6.87
N GLU A 120 22.55 -2.58 7.40
CA GLU A 120 22.60 -2.23 8.82
C GLU A 120 22.33 -0.74 8.97
N ILE A 121 21.33 -0.39 9.77
CA ILE A 121 20.90 0.98 10.05
C ILE A 121 21.27 1.28 11.49
N LEU A 122 22.15 2.26 11.69
CA LEU A 122 22.69 2.68 12.98
C LEU A 122 22.32 4.15 13.23
N ASN A 123 21.69 4.43 14.36
CA ASN A 123 21.40 5.81 14.82
C ASN A 123 20.81 6.73 13.74
N SER A 124 20.00 6.17 12.84
CA SER A 124 19.55 6.86 11.62
C SER A 124 18.07 7.17 11.71
N ALA A 125 17.64 8.24 11.03
CA ALA A 125 16.24 8.66 10.96
C ALA A 125 15.71 8.34 9.55
N ILE A 126 14.88 7.31 9.43
CA ILE A 126 14.36 6.85 8.15
C ILE A 126 12.85 7.12 8.11
N SER A 127 12.41 7.84 7.08
CA SER A 127 10.99 8.10 6.84
C SER A 127 10.59 7.55 5.47
N SER A 128 9.39 6.99 5.37
CA SER A 128 8.84 6.55 4.09
C SER A 128 8.65 7.69 3.10
N GLY A 129 8.29 8.89 3.59
CA GLY A 129 7.63 9.89 2.77
C GLY A 129 6.13 9.63 2.61
N THR A 130 5.48 10.27 1.64
CA THR A 130 4.01 10.28 1.46
C THR A 130 3.57 9.40 0.30
N ALA A 131 2.75 8.38 0.58
CA ALA A 131 2.17 7.53 -0.46
C ALA A 131 1.18 8.31 -1.34
N THR A 132 1.20 8.03 -2.64
CA THR A 132 0.32 8.62 -3.65
C THR A 132 -0.16 7.54 -4.60
N GLY A 133 -1.40 7.66 -5.07
CA GLY A 133 -2.04 6.66 -5.94
C GLY A 133 -2.77 5.58 -5.16
N ALA A 134 -3.97 5.23 -5.62
CA ALA A 134 -4.84 4.27 -4.95
C ALA A 134 -4.17 2.91 -4.74
N GLY A 135 -4.31 2.36 -3.54
CA GLY A 135 -3.72 1.07 -3.15
C GLY A 135 -2.21 1.14 -2.88
N SER A 136 -1.61 2.33 -2.76
CA SER A 136 -0.20 2.47 -2.39
C SER A 136 0.00 2.44 -0.88
N ASP A 137 1.05 1.79 -0.42
CA ASP A 137 1.48 1.82 0.98
C ASP A 137 2.68 2.75 1.16
N ALA A 138 3.06 3.10 2.38
CA ALA A 138 4.31 3.82 2.65
C ALA A 138 5.19 2.99 3.57
N TYR A 139 6.47 2.82 3.23
CA TYR A 139 7.38 1.93 3.95
C TYR A 139 8.56 2.71 4.53
N GLY A 140 8.77 2.69 5.85
CA GLY A 140 10.02 3.23 6.40
C GLY A 140 11.21 2.42 5.90
N VAL A 141 11.14 1.11 6.07
CA VAL A 141 12.12 0.13 5.55
C VAL A 141 11.36 -1.00 4.86
N ARG A 142 11.82 -1.41 3.68
CA ARG A 142 11.26 -2.55 2.94
C ARG A 142 12.38 -3.52 2.57
N ALA A 143 12.27 -4.76 3.03
CA ALA A 143 13.20 -5.84 2.72
C ALA A 143 12.50 -6.90 1.86
N LEU A 144 13.01 -7.16 0.66
CA LEU A 144 12.42 -8.06 -0.33
C LEU A 144 13.42 -9.14 -0.74
N ASP A 145 12.91 -10.22 -1.33
CA ASP A 145 13.70 -11.25 -2.02
C ASP A 145 14.87 -11.79 -1.19
N GLY A 146 14.58 -12.18 0.06
CA GLY A 146 15.56 -12.76 0.98
C GLY A 146 16.52 -11.75 1.61
N SER A 147 16.34 -10.45 1.38
CA SER A 147 17.16 -9.40 1.98
C SER A 147 16.96 -9.32 3.51
N ASN A 148 18.00 -8.87 4.21
CA ASN A 148 18.00 -8.72 5.65
C ASN A 148 18.41 -7.28 6.03
N VAL A 149 17.58 -6.64 6.87
CA VAL A 149 17.86 -5.33 7.43
C VAL A 149 17.92 -5.43 8.95
N THR A 150 19.05 -5.00 9.51
CA THR A 150 19.23 -4.86 10.97
C THR A 150 19.16 -3.39 11.34
N VAL A 151 18.35 -3.05 12.34
CA VAL A 151 18.23 -1.68 12.86
C VAL A 151 18.74 -1.65 14.30
N ASN A 152 19.65 -0.73 14.59
CA ASN A 152 20.24 -0.54 15.91
C ASN A 152 20.28 0.97 16.25
N GLY A 153 19.19 1.44 16.86
CA GLY A 153 19.01 2.84 17.22
C GLY A 153 18.43 3.70 16.08
N GLY A 154 18.06 4.94 16.43
CA GLY A 154 17.40 5.87 15.51
C GLY A 154 15.88 5.74 15.50
N THR A 155 15.25 6.25 14.44
CA THR A 155 13.79 6.25 14.24
C THR A 155 13.47 5.73 12.85
N ILE A 156 12.41 4.92 12.74
CA ILE A 156 11.82 4.48 11.48
C ILE A 156 10.37 4.91 11.50
N GLU A 157 9.96 5.73 10.53
CA GLU A 157 8.60 6.24 10.40
C GLU A 157 8.02 5.84 9.05
N ALA A 158 6.81 5.31 9.07
CA ALA A 158 6.01 5.04 7.90
C ALA A 158 4.76 5.93 7.96
N ALA A 159 4.47 6.64 6.87
CA ALA A 159 3.23 7.38 6.72
C ALA A 159 2.05 6.43 6.45
N ALA A 160 0.84 6.98 6.41
CA ALA A 160 -0.32 6.23 5.96
C ALA A 160 -0.21 5.90 4.46
N GLY A 161 -0.78 4.75 4.08
CA GLY A 161 -1.06 4.41 2.69
C GLY A 161 -2.27 5.18 2.13
N VAL A 162 -2.55 4.95 0.85
CA VAL A 162 -3.72 5.44 0.13
C VAL A 162 -4.63 4.26 -0.16
N ASN A 163 -5.88 4.34 0.29
CA ASN A 163 -6.87 3.28 0.06
C ASN A 163 -6.99 2.95 -1.44
N GLY A 164 -7.25 1.67 -1.74
CA GLY A 164 -7.64 1.26 -3.08
C GLY A 164 -9.03 1.81 -3.46
N ASN A 165 -9.37 1.68 -4.74
CA ASN A 165 -10.72 1.91 -5.20
C ASN A 165 -11.61 0.73 -4.78
N ASP A 166 -12.81 1.02 -4.28
CA ASP A 166 -13.83 0.00 -4.11
C ASP A 166 -14.16 -0.66 -5.46
N ALA A 167 -14.47 -1.96 -5.43
CA ALA A 167 -14.95 -2.63 -6.63
C ALA A 167 -16.26 -1.98 -7.09
N SER A 168 -16.33 -1.61 -8.38
CA SER A 168 -17.59 -1.12 -8.95
C SER A 168 -18.64 -2.22 -8.83
N ALA A 169 -19.74 -1.94 -8.12
CA ALA A 169 -20.87 -2.85 -8.06
C ALA A 169 -21.41 -3.01 -9.49
N GLY A 170 -21.29 -4.21 -10.06
CA GLY A 170 -21.89 -4.50 -11.35
C GLY A 170 -23.38 -4.16 -11.31
N ALA A 171 -23.88 -3.48 -12.35
CA ALA A 171 -25.30 -3.20 -12.45
C ALA A 171 -26.09 -4.51 -12.29
N PRO A 172 -27.18 -4.53 -11.49
CA PRO A 172 -28.03 -5.70 -11.39
C PRO A 172 -28.46 -6.16 -12.78
N ALA A 173 -28.47 -7.48 -13.02
CA ALA A 173 -28.91 -8.01 -14.30
C ALA A 173 -30.34 -7.53 -14.61
N THR A 174 -30.57 -7.06 -15.83
CA THR A 174 -31.91 -6.74 -16.32
C THR A 174 -32.80 -7.99 -16.16
N PRO A 175 -33.99 -7.87 -15.54
CA PRO A 175 -34.93 -8.99 -15.47
C PRO A 175 -35.22 -9.55 -16.86
N ALA A 176 -35.37 -10.87 -16.96
CA ALA A 176 -35.80 -11.49 -18.20
C ALA A 176 -37.14 -10.91 -18.65
N LYS A 177 -37.34 -10.79 -19.97
CA LYS A 177 -38.63 -10.38 -20.56
C LYS A 177 -39.73 -11.28 -19.99
N ALA A 178 -40.80 -10.69 -19.46
CA ALA A 178 -41.99 -11.45 -19.08
C ALA A 178 -42.54 -12.20 -20.29
N CYS A 179 -43.12 -13.38 -20.09
CA CYS A 179 -43.80 -14.09 -21.16
C CYS A 179 -44.87 -13.16 -21.76
N ASP A 180 -44.78 -12.89 -23.07
CA ASP A 180 -45.82 -12.15 -23.76
C ASP A 180 -47.14 -12.92 -23.54
N GLY A 181 -48.12 -12.31 -22.88
CA GLY A 181 -49.42 -12.91 -22.68
C GLY A 181 -50.00 -13.23 -24.05
N GLY A 182 -50.26 -14.51 -24.33
CA GLY A 182 -50.86 -14.93 -25.58
C GLY A 182 -52.18 -14.19 -25.80
N ASN A 183 -52.43 -13.73 -27.03
CA ASN A 183 -53.70 -13.13 -27.39
C ASN A 183 -54.82 -14.14 -27.08
N GLY A 184 -55.74 -13.78 -26.19
CA GLY A 184 -56.93 -14.60 -25.93
C GLY A 184 -57.71 -14.78 -27.23
N TYR A 185 -58.00 -16.03 -27.60
CA TYR A 185 -58.92 -16.31 -28.70
C TYR A 185 -60.29 -15.73 -28.32
N ALA A 186 -60.85 -14.87 -29.18
CA ALA A 186 -62.27 -14.52 -29.08
C ALA A 186 -63.05 -15.81 -29.33
N GLY A 187 -63.70 -16.35 -28.31
CA GLY A 187 -64.51 -17.56 -28.45
C GLY A 187 -65.61 -17.32 -29.47
N ALA A 188 -65.49 -17.89 -30.66
CA ALA A 188 -66.60 -18.00 -31.59
C ALA A 188 -67.58 -19.03 -31.01
N PHE A 189 -68.77 -18.57 -30.62
CA PHE A 189 -69.87 -19.45 -30.25
C PHE A 189 -70.52 -19.92 -31.56
N GLU A 190 -70.19 -21.11 -32.00
CA GLU A 190 -70.85 -21.76 -33.14
C GLU A 190 -71.87 -22.77 -32.60
N ILE A 191 -73.15 -22.56 -32.91
CA ILE A 191 -74.21 -23.53 -32.62
C ILE A 191 -74.16 -24.58 -33.73
N ILE A 192 -73.72 -25.79 -33.40
CA ILE A 192 -73.91 -26.96 -34.26
C ILE A 192 -75.00 -27.83 -33.61
N ASP A 193 -76.12 -27.99 -34.33
CA ASP A 193 -77.23 -28.91 -34.02
C ASP A 193 -77.82 -28.86 -32.60
N GLY A 194 -78.00 -27.67 -32.05
CA GLY A 194 -78.94 -27.45 -30.93
C GLY A 194 -78.57 -28.07 -29.58
N ILE A 195 -77.38 -28.66 -29.44
CA ILE A 195 -76.84 -29.12 -28.15
C ILE A 195 -75.76 -28.14 -27.70
N GLY A 196 -76.07 -27.35 -26.66
CA GLY A 196 -75.07 -26.47 -26.04
C GLY A 196 -74.00 -27.28 -25.31
N VAL A 197 -72.85 -27.50 -25.95
CA VAL A 197 -71.67 -28.06 -25.29
C VAL A 197 -70.93 -26.91 -24.59
N GLN A 198 -70.96 -26.89 -23.25
CA GLN A 198 -70.08 -25.99 -22.51
C GLN A 198 -68.63 -26.44 -22.71
N GLY A 199 -67.84 -25.62 -23.41
CA GLY A 199 -66.41 -25.78 -23.46
C GLY A 199 -65.80 -25.55 -22.08
N LEU A 200 -65.31 -26.61 -21.45
CA LEU A 200 -64.33 -26.52 -20.36
C LEU A 200 -63.05 -25.92 -20.94
N GLY A 201 -62.86 -24.62 -20.77
CA GLY A 201 -61.75 -23.86 -21.35
C GLY A 201 -61.17 -22.82 -20.39
N GLY A 202 -60.43 -23.30 -19.39
CA GLY A 202 -59.26 -22.63 -18.82
C GLY A 202 -59.47 -21.31 -18.06
N SER A 203 -59.89 -21.39 -16.79
CA SER A 203 -59.60 -20.34 -15.83
C SER A 203 -58.10 -20.37 -15.48
N SER A 204 -57.33 -19.41 -15.97
CA SER A 204 -56.03 -19.05 -15.40
C SER A 204 -56.07 -17.61 -14.91
N SER A 205 -56.93 -17.35 -13.92
CA SER A 205 -56.74 -16.21 -13.02
C SER A 205 -55.56 -16.50 -12.09
N MET A 206 -54.33 -16.38 -12.60
CA MET A 206 -53.20 -16.14 -11.70
C MET A 206 -53.20 -14.65 -11.38
N ALA A 207 -53.84 -14.32 -10.26
CA ALA A 207 -53.65 -13.06 -9.58
C ALA A 207 -52.15 -12.80 -9.44
N ALA A 208 -51.66 -11.74 -10.06
CA ALA A 208 -50.35 -11.21 -9.74
C ALA A 208 -50.42 -10.65 -8.32
N THR A 209 -50.04 -11.45 -7.33
CA THR A 209 -49.78 -10.95 -5.98
C THR A 209 -48.61 -9.98 -6.08
N LYS A 210 -48.95 -8.69 -6.13
CA LYS A 210 -48.01 -7.58 -5.96
C LYS A 210 -47.50 -7.66 -4.52
N ALA A 211 -46.39 -8.36 -4.30
CA ALA A 211 -45.62 -8.24 -3.08
C ALA A 211 -44.97 -6.85 -3.06
N ALA A 212 -45.75 -5.87 -2.60
CA ALA A 212 -45.21 -4.65 -2.05
C ALA A 212 -44.58 -5.03 -0.70
N GLU A 213 -43.27 -5.31 -0.70
CA GLU A 213 -42.50 -5.34 0.54
C GLU A 213 -41.72 -4.03 0.63
N ALA A 214 -42.40 -3.04 1.19
CA ALA A 214 -41.74 -1.91 1.81
C ALA A 214 -41.13 -2.40 3.11
N VAL A 215 -39.80 -2.38 3.22
CA VAL A 215 -39.11 -2.34 4.51
C VAL A 215 -38.29 -1.06 4.57
N PRO A 216 -38.53 -0.16 5.55
CA PRO A 216 -37.86 1.12 5.62
C PRO A 216 -36.48 0.93 6.25
N SER A 217 -35.44 1.38 5.57
CA SER A 217 -34.17 1.67 6.22
C SER A 217 -33.90 3.16 6.12
N SER A 218 -34.45 3.90 7.07
CA SER A 218 -33.76 5.10 7.52
C SER A 218 -32.44 4.68 8.17
N PRO A 219 -31.36 5.41 7.90
CA PRO A 219 -30.52 5.85 8.99
C PRO A 219 -30.53 7.37 9.07
N ARG A 220 -31.14 7.84 10.16
CA ARG A 220 -30.67 8.94 11.01
C ARG A 220 -29.42 9.64 10.49
N SER A 221 -29.58 10.93 10.18
CA SER A 221 -28.51 11.89 10.32
C SER A 221 -28.07 11.90 11.79
N LEU A 222 -26.84 11.47 12.04
CA LEU A 222 -26.11 11.87 13.23
C LEU A 222 -24.90 12.65 12.76
N SER A 223 -25.10 13.96 12.73
CA SER A 223 -24.03 14.92 12.92
C SER A 223 -23.24 14.51 14.17
N SER A 224 -21.95 14.23 14.00
CA SER A 224 -21.00 14.36 15.11
C SER A 224 -19.90 15.30 14.66
N SER A 225 -20.01 16.54 15.13
CA SER A 225 -18.91 17.49 15.19
C SER A 225 -17.69 16.87 15.88
N PRO A 226 -16.48 17.33 15.55
CA PRO A 226 -15.25 16.78 16.07
C PRO A 226 -15.10 17.17 17.55
N ARG A 227 -15.11 16.19 18.45
CA ARG A 227 -14.69 16.42 19.83
C ARG A 227 -13.22 16.05 19.97
N SER A 228 -12.41 17.10 19.91
CA SER A 228 -11.07 17.19 20.49
C SER A 228 -11.03 16.49 21.85
N THR A 229 -10.18 15.46 21.97
CA THR A 229 -9.60 15.05 23.24
C THR A 229 -8.10 15.27 23.16
N ARG A 230 -7.69 16.45 23.66
CA ARG A 230 -6.39 16.63 24.31
C ARG A 230 -6.20 15.49 25.31
N ALA A 231 -5.19 14.66 25.09
CA ALA A 231 -4.48 14.01 26.19
C ALA A 231 -3.22 14.84 26.44
N SER A 232 -3.34 15.85 27.30
CA SER A 232 -2.19 16.45 27.96
C SER A 232 -1.66 15.46 28.99
N TRP A 233 -0.42 15.02 28.85
CA TRP A 233 0.35 14.51 29.99
C TRP A 233 1.40 15.55 30.34
N ARG A 234 1.05 16.37 31.33
CA ARG A 234 2.02 17.13 32.12
C ARG A 234 2.28 16.30 33.37
N ALA A 235 3.47 15.71 33.47
CA ALA A 235 4.04 15.32 34.75
C ALA A 235 5.38 16.05 34.87
N GLY A 236 5.41 17.01 35.78
CA GLY A 236 6.62 17.69 36.18
C GLY A 236 7.58 16.74 36.89
N SER A 237 8.84 17.11 36.77
CA SER A 237 10.04 16.61 37.45
C SER A 237 9.86 16.08 38.87
N THR A 238 10.53 14.97 39.18
CA THR A 238 11.62 14.90 40.19
C THR A 238 12.37 13.56 40.10
N GLY A 239 13.70 13.62 40.04
CA GLY A 239 14.58 12.73 40.83
C GLY A 239 14.99 11.34 40.31
N LYS A 240 16.28 11.25 39.94
CA LYS A 240 17.25 10.16 40.18
C LYS A 240 16.96 8.70 39.73
N ALA A 241 17.77 8.30 38.74
CA ALA A 241 18.57 7.06 38.63
C ALA A 241 17.92 5.68 38.91
N SER A 242 17.81 4.86 37.86
CA SER A 242 18.46 3.54 37.78
C SER A 242 18.22 2.89 36.40
N ARG A 243 19.26 2.28 35.82
CA ARG A 243 19.19 1.52 34.55
C ARG A 243 18.43 0.21 34.77
N PRO A 244 17.70 -0.30 33.76
CA PRO A 244 17.62 -1.75 33.61
C PRO A 244 18.06 -2.23 32.23
N LYS A 245 18.53 -3.48 32.26
CA LYS A 245 19.22 -4.24 31.22
C LYS A 245 18.29 -4.59 30.05
N SER A 246 18.91 -4.68 28.88
CA SER A 246 18.36 -5.22 27.64
C SER A 246 17.77 -6.62 27.81
N ARG A 247 16.55 -6.82 27.32
CA ARG A 247 16.02 -8.13 26.93
C ARG A 247 15.40 -8.00 25.55
N GLY A 248 15.98 -8.71 24.58
CA GLY A 248 15.53 -8.73 23.20
C GLY A 248 14.16 -9.42 23.10
N ILE A 249 13.21 -8.72 22.49
CA ILE A 249 11.91 -9.27 22.12
C ILE A 249 12.05 -9.77 20.68
N ARG A 250 12.01 -11.09 20.48
CA ARG A 250 11.84 -11.70 19.15
C ARG A 250 10.33 -11.79 18.88
N LEU A 251 9.82 -10.90 18.03
CA LEU A 251 8.47 -11.03 17.49
C LEU A 251 8.52 -11.95 16.26
N LYS A 252 7.87 -13.11 16.38
CA LYS A 252 7.69 -14.10 15.32
C LYS A 252 6.41 -13.73 14.57
N TRP A 253 6.53 -13.31 13.31
CA TRP A 253 5.36 -13.06 12.46
C TRP A 253 4.84 -14.38 11.88
N VAL A 254 3.53 -14.62 12.03
CA VAL A 254 2.80 -15.72 11.39
C VAL A 254 2.27 -15.20 10.05
N LEU A 255 2.66 -15.84 8.96
CA LEU A 255 2.16 -15.59 7.62
C LEU A 255 0.76 -16.20 7.51
N ALA A 256 -0.29 -15.38 7.40
CA ALA A 256 -1.62 -15.85 7.05
C ALA A 256 -1.75 -15.90 5.52
N SER A 257 -1.58 -17.08 4.92
CA SER A 257 -1.95 -17.31 3.53
C SER A 257 -3.45 -17.65 3.47
N SER A 258 -4.29 -16.74 2.96
CA SER A 258 -5.68 -17.08 2.65
C SER A 258 -5.74 -17.72 1.26
N THR A 259 -5.87 -19.04 1.23
CA THR A 259 -6.25 -19.81 0.04
C THR A 259 -7.73 -19.56 -0.24
N SER A 260 -8.07 -18.85 -1.31
CA SER A 260 -9.46 -18.74 -1.76
C SER A 260 -9.85 -20.02 -2.52
N ALA A 261 -10.50 -20.94 -1.79
CA ALA A 261 -11.15 -22.10 -2.38
C ALA A 261 -12.34 -21.66 -3.26
N GLY A 262 -12.35 -22.13 -4.50
CA GLY A 262 -13.42 -21.89 -5.45
C GLY A 262 -14.74 -22.52 -5.02
N LEU A 263 -15.80 -21.71 -5.04
CA LEU A 263 -17.18 -22.18 -4.93
C LEU A 263 -17.78 -22.24 -6.34
N GLY A 264 -17.89 -23.46 -6.86
CA GLY A 264 -18.63 -23.76 -8.09
C GLY A 264 -20.11 -23.45 -7.91
N LYS A 265 -20.67 -22.70 -8.87
CA LYS A 265 -22.12 -22.51 -9.00
C LYS A 265 -22.76 -23.76 -9.62
N PRO A 266 -23.88 -24.29 -9.08
CA PRO A 266 -24.66 -25.28 -9.79
C PRO A 266 -25.44 -24.64 -10.94
N SER A 267 -25.25 -25.20 -12.13
CA SER A 267 -26.05 -24.99 -13.34
C SER A 267 -27.54 -25.20 -13.05
N ARG A 268 -28.35 -24.12 -13.15
CA ARG A 268 -29.80 -24.24 -13.24
C ARG A 268 -30.17 -24.49 -14.70
N ARG A 269 -30.62 -25.72 -14.97
CA ARG A 269 -31.26 -26.11 -16.23
C ARG A 269 -32.41 -25.16 -16.55
N SER A 270 -32.34 -24.53 -17.71
CA SER A 270 -33.47 -23.91 -18.38
C SER A 270 -34.52 -24.98 -18.70
N ARG A 271 -35.75 -24.79 -18.22
CA ARG A 271 -36.90 -25.49 -18.80
C ARG A 271 -37.28 -24.72 -20.07
N ALA A 272 -37.24 -25.43 -21.20
CA ALA A 272 -37.69 -24.94 -22.48
C ALA A 272 -39.20 -24.65 -22.44
N CYS A 273 -39.61 -23.54 -23.06
CA CYS A 273 -40.99 -23.37 -23.51
C CYS A 273 -41.24 -24.36 -24.64
N SER A 274 -42.18 -25.30 -24.46
CA SER A 274 -42.80 -26.01 -25.59
C SER A 274 -44.02 -25.22 -26.03
N ARG A 275 -44.26 -25.22 -27.34
CA ARG A 275 -45.49 -24.70 -27.97
C ARG A 275 -46.72 -25.46 -27.51
#